data_AF-A0A2V7V1V1-F1
#
_entry.id   AF-A0A2V7V1V1-F1
#
_cell.length_a   1.000
_cell.length_b   1.000
_cell.length_c   1.000
_cell.angle_alpha   90.00
_cell.angle_beta   90.00
_cell.angle_gamma   90.00
#
_symmetry.space_group_name_H-M   'P 1'
#
loop_
_entity.id
_entity.type
_entity.pdbx_description
1 polymer ?
#
loop_
_entity_poly.entity_id
_entity_poly.type
_entity_poly.pdbx_seq_one_letter_code
_entity_poly.pdbx_strand_id
1 'polypeptide(L)'
;MTGKDSPERAAFTAYALLLGLGGLCVAGASLRESGDLLPTHAWFVTLFALLIGTAWRFPFAIRPRARMSMDYVFIIAALAVLPPPLPNAVGIGAVLLGILLSRGEAPATRPGLALTCLNAGVLFFTLAVGEVLASTLRGLWSFSRLTWWNTLAVVSMFVALNLLNLVLLSLAVHQRGGSALEFARYHLFYISPFEVFTIPLVLSLISLYVNSGPAAFSACGCRSFW
;
A
#
# COMPACT_ATOMS: atom_id res chain seq x y z
N MET A 1 11.37 -4.05 38.07
CA MET A 1 11.04 -4.03 36.62
C MET A 1 10.22 -5.27 36.31
N THR A 2 8.95 -5.26 36.68
CA THR A 2 8.03 -6.39 36.61
C THR A 2 6.68 -5.84 36.16
N GLY A 3 6.10 -6.43 35.11
CA GLY A 3 4.87 -5.96 34.49
C GLY A 3 5.06 -5.67 33.00
N LYS A 4 5.20 -6.70 32.17
CA LYS A 4 5.31 -6.52 30.71
C LYS A 4 4.50 -7.50 29.88
N ASP A 5 3.43 -8.04 30.45
CA ASP A 5 2.37 -8.72 29.71
C ASP A 5 1.08 -7.92 29.90
N SER A 6 1.02 -6.72 29.30
CA SER A 6 -0.24 -5.97 29.26
C SER A 6 -1.20 -6.67 28.29
N PRO A 7 -2.46 -6.96 28.69
CA PRO A 7 -3.47 -7.53 27.79
C PRO A 7 -3.68 -6.70 26.51
N GLU A 8 -3.34 -5.41 26.54
CA GLU A 8 -3.34 -4.49 25.39
C GLU A 8 -2.37 -4.94 24.27
N ARG A 9 -1.26 -5.61 24.61
CA ARG A 9 -0.34 -6.17 23.59
C ARG A 9 -0.94 -7.37 22.89
N ALA A 10 -1.73 -8.18 23.60
CA ALA A 10 -2.37 -9.37 23.05
C ALA A 10 -3.48 -8.99 22.07
N ALA A 11 -4.34 -8.03 22.42
CA ALA A 11 -5.41 -7.54 21.55
C ALA A 11 -4.86 -6.95 20.23
N PHE A 12 -3.83 -6.09 20.32
CA PHE A 12 -3.16 -5.56 19.14
C PHE A 12 -2.52 -6.66 18.27
N THR A 13 -1.87 -7.64 18.91
CA THR A 13 -1.19 -8.72 18.19
C THR A 13 -2.21 -9.63 17.49
N ALA A 14 -3.31 -9.98 18.15
CA ALA A 14 -4.40 -10.75 17.57
C ALA A 14 -5.02 -10.00 16.38
N TYR A 15 -5.32 -8.71 16.54
CA TYR A 15 -5.82 -7.87 15.45
C TYR A 15 -4.87 -7.84 14.26
N ALA A 16 -3.58 -7.59 14.49
CA ALA A 16 -2.59 -7.53 13.43
C ALA A 16 -2.38 -8.87 12.70
N LEU A 17 -2.41 -9.99 13.45
CA LEU A 17 -2.35 -11.32 12.87
C LEU A 17 -3.57 -11.64 12.02
N LEU A 18 -4.78 -11.35 12.52
CA LEU A 18 -6.01 -11.54 11.76
C LEU A 18 -6.03 -10.69 10.49
N LEU A 19 -5.59 -9.43 10.58
CA LEU A 19 -5.50 -8.54 9.43
C LEU A 19 -4.48 -9.04 8.40
N GLY A 20 -3.28 -9.43 8.85
CA GLY A 20 -2.22 -9.93 7.98
C GLY A 20 -2.56 -11.26 7.31
N LEU A 21 -3.01 -12.25 8.08
CA LEU A 21 -3.41 -13.56 7.56
C LEU A 21 -4.66 -13.47 6.69
N GLY A 22 -5.67 -12.70 7.13
CA GLY A 22 -6.88 -12.47 6.35
C GLY A 22 -6.58 -11.81 5.00
N GLY A 23 -5.76 -10.76 5.01
CA GLY A 23 -5.31 -10.10 3.79
C GLY A 23 -4.53 -11.03 2.86
N LEU A 24 -3.62 -11.84 3.40
CA LEU A 24 -2.88 -12.83 2.62
C LEU A 24 -3.79 -13.90 2.01
N CYS A 25 -4.79 -14.37 2.76
CA CYS A 25 -5.78 -15.32 2.25
C CYS A 25 -6.59 -14.75 1.10
N VAL A 26 -7.02 -13.48 1.21
CA VAL A 26 -7.74 -12.78 0.13
C VAL A 26 -6.85 -12.65 -1.11
N ALA A 27 -5.62 -12.14 -0.94
CA ALA A 27 -4.67 -12.00 -2.05
C ALA A 27 -4.34 -13.35 -2.71
N GLY A 28 -4.13 -14.40 -1.91
CA GLY A 28 -3.85 -15.75 -2.37
C GLY A 28 -5.03 -16.39 -3.11
N ALA A 29 -6.26 -16.16 -2.64
CA ALA A 29 -7.47 -16.62 -3.31
C ALA A 29 -7.61 -15.98 -4.70
N SER A 30 -7.43 -14.66 -4.80
CA SER A 30 -7.51 -13.95 -6.08
C SER A 30 -6.48 -14.44 -7.10
N LEU A 31 -5.27 -14.79 -6.67
CA LEU A 31 -4.19 -15.21 -7.58
C LEU A 31 -4.33 -16.64 -8.11
N ARG A 32 -5.13 -17.50 -7.47
CA ARG A 32 -5.36 -18.87 -7.93
C ARG A 32 -6.00 -18.94 -9.31
N GLU A 33 -6.72 -17.89 -9.69
CA GLU A 33 -7.44 -17.81 -10.97
C GLU A 33 -6.59 -17.19 -12.10
N SER A 34 -5.29 -16.89 -11.85
CA SER A 34 -4.49 -15.98 -12.70
C SER A 34 -3.28 -16.61 -13.40
N GLY A 35 -3.21 -17.94 -13.45
CA GLY A 35 -2.02 -18.69 -13.89
C GLY A 35 -1.43 -18.24 -15.23
N ASP A 36 -2.28 -17.81 -16.17
CA ASP A 36 -1.87 -17.44 -17.54
C ASP A 36 -1.46 -15.96 -17.68
N LEU A 37 -1.83 -15.09 -16.74
CA LEU A 37 -1.56 -13.65 -16.82
C LEU A 37 -0.19 -13.26 -16.25
N LEU A 38 0.30 -14.04 -15.28
CA LEU A 38 1.53 -13.74 -14.56
C LEU A 38 2.79 -13.72 -15.44
N PRO A 39 3.02 -14.67 -16.38
CA PRO A 39 4.22 -14.68 -17.21
C PRO A 39 4.34 -13.43 -18.10
N THR A 40 3.20 -13.00 -18.68
CA THR A 40 3.14 -11.85 -19.60
C THR A 40 3.42 -10.53 -18.89
N HIS A 41 3.18 -10.45 -17.58
CA HIS A 41 3.28 -9.21 -16.80
C HIS A 41 4.31 -9.30 -15.65
N ALA A 42 5.13 -10.37 -15.64
CA ALA A 42 6.08 -10.66 -14.58
C ALA A 42 7.05 -9.49 -14.32
N TRP A 43 7.49 -8.80 -15.38
CA TRP A 43 8.35 -7.62 -15.26
C TRP A 43 7.71 -6.51 -14.44
N PHE A 44 6.46 -6.14 -14.75
CA PHE A 44 5.74 -5.08 -14.05
C PHE A 44 5.38 -5.49 -12.62
N VAL A 45 4.97 -6.74 -12.43
CA VAL A 45 4.71 -7.27 -11.08
C VAL A 45 5.97 -7.16 -10.22
N THR A 46 7.13 -7.56 -10.78
CA THR A 46 8.42 -7.46 -10.09
C THR A 46 8.82 -6.02 -9.82
N LEU A 47 8.67 -5.12 -10.81
CA LEU A 47 9.00 -3.70 -10.68
C LEU A 47 8.17 -3.03 -9.57
N PHE A 48 6.85 -3.19 -9.58
CA PHE A 48 6.00 -2.60 -8.54
C PHE A 48 6.23 -3.25 -7.18
N ALA A 49 6.49 -4.56 -7.13
CA ALA A 49 6.84 -5.24 -5.88
C ALA A 49 8.16 -4.69 -5.29
N LEU A 50 9.15 -4.40 -6.15
CA LEU A 50 10.39 -3.74 -5.76
C LEU A 50 10.10 -2.33 -5.24
N LEU A 51 9.41 -1.48 -5.99
CA LEU A 51 9.13 -0.09 -5.62
C LEU A 51 8.34 0.03 -4.31
N ILE A 52 7.32 -0.80 -4.11
CA ILE A 52 6.50 -0.80 -2.89
C ILE A 52 7.28 -1.43 -1.73
N GLY A 53 7.98 -2.55 -1.96
CA GLY A 53 8.74 -3.24 -0.91
C GLY A 53 9.98 -2.44 -0.44
N THR A 54 10.61 -1.65 -1.31
CA THR A 54 11.66 -0.69 -0.91
C THR A 54 11.08 0.54 -0.22
N ALA A 55 9.90 1.02 -0.62
CA ALA A 55 9.18 2.06 0.11
C ALA A 55 8.87 1.64 1.56
N TRP A 56 8.61 0.34 1.79
CA TRP A 56 8.44 -0.25 3.12
C TRP A 56 9.67 -0.19 4.04
N ARG A 57 10.89 -0.08 3.47
CA ARG A 57 12.11 0.19 4.26
C ARG A 57 12.07 1.55 4.96
N PHE A 58 11.13 2.41 4.57
CA PHE A 58 10.74 3.62 5.30
C PHE A 58 9.40 3.36 5.98
N PRO A 59 9.37 2.58 7.07
CA PRO A 59 8.12 2.12 7.65
C PRO A 59 7.22 3.29 8.01
N PHE A 60 5.90 3.07 7.91
CA PHE A 60 4.88 3.68 8.76
C PHE A 60 5.24 3.40 10.21
N ALA A 61 6.23 4.12 10.71
CA ALA A 61 6.43 4.21 12.13
C ALA A 61 5.14 4.83 12.66
N ILE A 62 4.62 4.25 13.74
CA ILE A 62 3.60 4.82 14.64
C ILE A 62 4.03 6.19 15.23
N ARG A 63 5.05 6.83 14.64
CA ARG A 63 5.33 8.26 14.72
C ARG A 63 5.30 8.83 13.30
N PRO A 64 4.41 9.78 13.02
CA PRO A 64 4.29 10.42 11.72
C PRO A 64 5.50 11.33 11.51
N ARG A 65 6.56 10.78 10.92
CA ARG A 65 7.55 11.63 10.27
C ARG A 65 6.97 11.93 8.90
N ALA A 66 6.58 13.18 8.70
CA ALA A 66 6.02 13.75 7.47
C ALA A 66 6.86 13.35 6.25
N ARG A 67 6.56 12.18 5.69
CA ARG A 67 7.15 11.66 4.48
C ARG A 67 5.96 11.28 3.61
N MET A 68 5.90 11.94 2.46
CA MET A 68 4.94 11.66 1.40
C MET A 68 4.86 10.13 1.20
N SER A 69 3.65 9.58 1.30
CA SER A 69 3.40 8.15 1.27
C SER A 69 3.56 7.63 -0.18
N MET A 70 4.82 7.43 -0.59
CA MET A 70 5.18 6.97 -1.95
C MET A 70 4.59 5.59 -2.30
N ASP A 71 4.29 4.79 -1.29
CA ASP A 71 3.58 3.52 -1.44
C ASP A 71 2.19 3.70 -2.07
N TYR A 72 1.39 4.69 -1.67
CA TYR A 72 0.10 4.96 -2.33
C TYR A 72 0.27 5.30 -3.80
N VAL A 73 1.33 6.03 -4.13
CA VAL A 73 1.63 6.35 -5.52
C VAL A 73 1.81 5.06 -6.32
N PHE A 74 2.67 4.17 -5.84
CA PHE A 74 2.99 2.93 -6.54
C PHE A 74 1.83 1.93 -6.52
N ILE A 75 1.02 1.89 -5.47
CA ILE A 75 -0.19 1.07 -5.37
C ILE A 75 -1.21 1.51 -6.42
N ILE A 76 -1.53 2.82 -6.48
CA ILE A 76 -2.51 3.33 -7.44
C ILE A 76 -2.00 3.18 -8.87
N ALA A 77 -0.70 3.40 -9.10
CA ALA A 77 -0.09 3.14 -10.40
C ALA A 77 -0.13 1.66 -10.78
N ALA A 78 0.13 0.73 -9.85
CA ALA A 78 0.02 -0.71 -10.09
C ALA A 78 -1.42 -1.10 -10.47
N LEU A 79 -2.42 -0.56 -9.76
CA LEU A 79 -3.85 -0.75 -10.06
C LEU A 79 -4.29 -0.17 -11.40
N ALA A 80 -3.56 0.82 -11.92
CA ALA A 80 -3.83 1.43 -13.23
C ALA A 80 -3.14 0.67 -14.38
N VAL A 81 -1.97 0.09 -14.13
CA VAL A 81 -1.12 -0.55 -15.15
C VAL A 81 -1.41 -2.05 -15.28
N LEU A 82 -1.62 -2.75 -14.16
CA LEU A 82 -1.77 -4.20 -14.14
C LEU A 82 -3.25 -4.59 -14.19
N PRO A 83 -3.64 -5.59 -15.01
CA PRO A 83 -4.97 -6.14 -14.95
C PRO A 83 -5.21 -6.87 -13.62
N PRO A 84 -6.44 -6.81 -13.07
CA PRO A 84 -6.81 -7.65 -11.94
C PRO A 84 -6.61 -9.14 -12.27
N PRO A 85 -6.17 -9.97 -11.32
CA PRO A 85 -5.86 -9.66 -9.92
C PRO A 85 -4.34 -9.54 -9.65
N LEU A 86 -3.55 -9.18 -10.66
CA LEU A 86 -2.09 -9.07 -10.55
C LEU A 86 -1.58 -8.03 -9.54
N PRO A 87 -2.29 -6.92 -9.24
CA PRO A 87 -1.93 -6.04 -8.12
C PRO A 87 -1.79 -6.78 -6.78
N ASN A 88 -2.53 -7.87 -6.54
CA ASN A 88 -2.34 -8.69 -5.34
C ASN A 88 -0.99 -9.45 -5.35
N ALA A 89 -0.50 -9.89 -6.51
CA ALA A 89 0.82 -10.51 -6.63
C ALA A 89 1.95 -9.51 -6.31
N VAL A 90 1.78 -8.26 -6.75
CA VAL A 90 2.64 -7.14 -6.36
C VAL A 90 2.68 -7.00 -4.84
N GLY A 91 1.52 -7.04 -4.19
CA GLY A 91 1.40 -7.00 -2.74
C GLY A 91 2.22 -8.09 -2.05
N ILE A 92 2.07 -9.35 -2.48
CA ILE A 92 2.83 -10.48 -1.91
C ILE A 92 4.33 -10.27 -2.08
N GLY A 93 4.77 -9.91 -3.29
CA GLY A 93 6.17 -9.63 -3.58
C GLY A 93 6.74 -8.50 -2.72
N ALA A 94 5.99 -7.40 -2.56
CA ALA A 94 6.36 -6.27 -1.74
C ALA A 94 6.50 -6.63 -0.26
N VAL A 95 5.57 -7.43 0.28
CA VAL A 95 5.64 -7.93 1.67
C VAL A 95 6.89 -8.79 1.87
N LEU A 96 7.13 -9.75 0.97
CA LEU A 96 8.31 -10.63 1.06
C LEU A 96 9.60 -9.82 1.01
N LEU A 97 9.71 -8.88 0.07
CA LEU A 97 10.86 -8.00 -0.05
C LEU A 97 11.04 -7.11 1.19
N GLY A 98 9.96 -6.50 1.69
CA GLY A 98 9.99 -5.68 2.89
C GLY A 98 10.49 -6.47 4.10
N ILE A 99 9.99 -7.70 4.31
CA ILE A 99 10.46 -8.60 5.36
C ILE A 99 11.95 -8.92 5.20
N LEU A 100 12.41 -9.22 3.98
CA LEU A 100 13.82 -9.50 3.70
C LEU A 100 14.71 -8.29 3.98
N LEU A 101 14.31 -7.09 3.54
CA LEU A 101 15.05 -5.85 3.77
C LEU A 101 15.13 -5.50 5.26
N SER A 102 14.05 -5.71 6.02
CA SER A 102 14.04 -5.47 7.47
C SER A 102 14.95 -6.43 8.25
N ARG A 103 15.30 -7.62 7.72
CA ARG A 103 16.29 -8.51 8.36
C ARG A 103 17.69 -7.90 8.39
N GLY A 104 18.00 -7.01 7.45
CA GLY A 104 19.28 -6.29 7.39
C GLY A 104 19.41 -5.13 8.38
N GLU A 105 18.33 -4.75 9.07
CA GLU A 105 18.34 -3.64 10.03
C GLU A 105 18.92 -4.06 11.39
N ALA A 106 19.32 -3.08 12.22
CA ALA A 106 19.79 -3.35 13.57
C ALA A 106 18.66 -3.96 14.44
N PRO A 107 18.94 -4.92 15.34
CA PRO A 107 17.92 -5.59 16.14
C PRO A 107 16.97 -4.66 16.91
N ALA A 108 17.44 -3.49 17.32
CA ALA A 108 16.65 -2.48 18.03
C ALA A 108 15.63 -1.73 17.15
N THR A 109 15.81 -1.70 15.84
CA THR A 109 14.91 -1.00 14.88
C THR A 109 14.01 -1.96 14.11
N ARG A 110 14.29 -3.27 14.16
CA ARG A 110 13.51 -4.28 13.42
C ARG A 110 12.04 -4.26 13.87
N PRO A 111 11.08 -4.22 12.92
CA PRO A 111 9.68 -4.35 13.25
C PRO A 111 9.42 -5.73 13.87
N GLY A 112 8.69 -5.76 14.99
CA GLY A 112 8.21 -7.01 15.57
C GLY A 112 7.13 -7.67 14.70
N LEU A 113 6.91 -8.97 14.89
CA LEU A 113 5.97 -9.77 14.10
C LEU A 113 4.57 -9.13 13.96
N ALA A 114 4.00 -8.64 15.06
CA ALA A 114 2.70 -7.97 15.03
C ALA A 114 2.70 -6.71 14.15
N LEU A 115 3.78 -5.94 14.12
CA LEU A 115 3.86 -4.75 13.26
C LEU A 115 4.02 -5.13 11.79
N THR A 116 4.81 -6.17 11.50
CA THR A 116 4.93 -6.73 10.15
C THR A 116 3.59 -7.25 9.63
N CYS A 117 2.84 -8.00 10.44
CA CYS A 117 1.52 -8.51 10.08
C CYS A 117 0.50 -7.37 9.88
N LEU A 118 0.53 -6.34 10.71
CA LEU A 118 -0.31 -5.15 10.53
C LEU A 118 -0.04 -4.49 9.18
N ASN A 119 1.24 -4.20 8.87
CA ASN A 119 1.61 -3.54 7.62
C ASN A 119 1.25 -4.39 6.40
N ALA A 120 1.49 -5.70 6.46
CA ALA A 120 1.09 -6.62 5.39
C ALA A 120 -0.41 -6.65 5.19
N GLY A 121 -1.17 -6.74 6.29
CA GLY A 121 -2.62 -6.70 6.26
C GLY A 121 -3.15 -5.41 5.63
N VAL A 122 -2.66 -4.24 6.07
CA VAL A 122 -3.03 -2.95 5.48
C VAL A 122 -2.76 -2.93 3.98
N LEU A 123 -1.57 -3.35 3.53
CA LEU A 123 -1.23 -3.40 2.10
C LEU A 123 -2.18 -4.30 1.31
N PHE A 124 -2.46 -5.52 1.79
CA PHE A 124 -3.36 -6.45 1.10
C PHE A 124 -4.79 -5.92 1.03
N PHE A 125 -5.32 -5.37 2.12
CA PHE A 125 -6.65 -4.77 2.11
C PHE A 125 -6.73 -3.54 1.20
N THR A 126 -5.69 -2.69 1.18
CA THR A 126 -5.61 -1.54 0.27
C THR A 126 -5.62 -1.98 -1.19
N LEU A 127 -4.89 -3.02 -1.56
CA LEU A 127 -4.90 -3.56 -2.92
C LEU A 127 -6.26 -4.19 -3.27
N ALA A 128 -6.83 -4.99 -2.39
CA ALA A 128 -8.15 -5.61 -2.61
C ALA A 128 -9.26 -4.56 -2.77
N VAL A 129 -9.32 -3.56 -1.89
CA VAL A 129 -10.29 -2.46 -2.00
C VAL A 129 -10.00 -1.63 -3.26
N GLY A 130 -8.73 -1.43 -3.59
CA GLY A 130 -8.31 -0.75 -4.82
C GLY A 130 -8.78 -1.46 -6.08
N GLU A 131 -8.67 -2.79 -6.16
CA GLU A 131 -9.19 -3.59 -7.28
C GLU A 131 -10.72 -3.48 -7.39
N VAL A 132 -11.43 -3.56 -6.26
CA VAL A 132 -12.89 -3.37 -6.23
C VAL A 132 -13.24 -1.97 -6.74
N LEU A 133 -12.58 -0.92 -6.26
CA LEU A 133 -12.83 0.45 -6.70
C LEU A 133 -12.47 0.68 -8.17
N ALA A 134 -11.37 0.10 -8.66
CA ALA A 134 -11.01 0.17 -10.07
C ALA A 134 -12.09 -0.51 -10.94
N SER A 135 -12.66 -1.62 -10.46
CA SER A 135 -13.73 -2.33 -11.15
C SER A 135 -15.06 -1.55 -11.16
N THR A 136 -15.41 -0.85 -10.07
CA THR A 136 -16.63 -0.02 -10.01
C THR A 136 -16.48 1.26 -10.81
N LEU A 137 -15.26 1.81 -10.88
CA LEU A 137 -14.90 2.99 -11.67
C LEU A 137 -14.54 2.66 -13.12
N ARG A 138 -14.79 1.45 -13.63
CA ARG A 138 -14.30 0.96 -14.93
C ARG A 138 -14.46 1.94 -16.11
N GLY A 139 -15.54 2.70 -16.15
CA GLY A 139 -15.76 3.74 -17.19
C GLY A 139 -14.79 4.93 -17.12
N LEU A 140 -14.30 5.26 -15.92
CA LEU A 140 -13.36 6.34 -15.64
C LEU A 140 -11.92 5.82 -15.43
N TRP A 141 -11.76 4.53 -15.13
CA TRP A 141 -10.48 3.84 -14.87
C TRP A 141 -9.86 3.25 -16.16
N SER A 142 -9.97 3.98 -17.27
CA SER A 142 -9.36 3.61 -18.55
C SER A 142 -8.27 4.61 -18.91
N PHE A 143 -7.02 4.16 -18.88
CA PHE A 143 -5.86 5.04 -19.06
C PHE A 143 -5.26 4.96 -20.47
N SER A 144 -6.06 4.74 -21.50
CA SER A 144 -5.57 4.83 -22.89
C SER A 144 -5.24 6.28 -23.30
N ARG A 145 -5.87 7.26 -22.63
CA ARG A 145 -5.62 8.69 -22.74
C ARG A 145 -5.85 9.33 -21.37
N LEU A 146 -5.15 10.43 -21.08
CA LEU A 146 -5.40 11.21 -19.86
C LEU A 146 -6.53 12.22 -20.08
N THR A 147 -7.60 12.08 -19.30
CA THR A 147 -8.75 12.98 -19.31
C THR A 147 -9.05 13.45 -17.87
N TRP A 148 -9.89 14.49 -17.74
CA TRP A 148 -10.37 14.94 -16.43
C TRP A 148 -11.12 13.85 -15.65
N TRP A 149 -11.71 12.88 -16.34
CA TRP A 149 -12.35 11.71 -15.72
C TRP A 149 -11.34 10.80 -15.02
N ASN A 150 -10.15 10.63 -15.59
CA ASN A 150 -9.08 9.88 -14.96
C ASN A 150 -8.59 10.58 -13.69
N THR A 151 -8.52 11.91 -13.70
CA THR A 151 -8.20 12.71 -12.50
C THR A 151 -9.24 12.47 -11.41
N LEU A 152 -10.54 12.55 -11.73
CA LEU A 152 -11.62 12.27 -10.77
C LEU A 152 -11.56 10.83 -10.24
N ALA A 153 -11.25 9.86 -11.09
CA ALA A 153 -11.12 8.46 -10.71
C ALA A 153 -9.94 8.26 -9.74
N VAL A 154 -8.77 8.84 -10.03
CA VAL A 154 -7.59 8.79 -9.15
C VAL A 154 -7.84 9.51 -7.83
N VAL A 155 -8.52 10.65 -7.83
CA VAL A 155 -8.92 11.36 -6.60
C VAL A 155 -9.87 10.49 -5.78
N SER A 156 -10.86 9.86 -6.41
CA SER A 156 -11.82 8.98 -5.73
C SER A 156 -11.12 7.76 -5.10
N MET A 157 -10.20 7.14 -5.85
CA MET A 157 -9.35 6.06 -5.34
C MET A 157 -8.51 6.53 -4.15
N PHE A 158 -7.83 7.67 -4.29
CA PHE A 158 -7.00 8.24 -3.23
C PHE A 158 -7.80 8.49 -1.94
N VAL A 159 -8.98 9.11 -2.04
CA VAL A 159 -9.84 9.37 -0.88
C VAL A 159 -10.27 8.06 -0.21
N ALA A 160 -10.74 7.09 -0.99
CA ALA A 160 -11.23 5.83 -0.45
C ALA A 160 -10.12 5.00 0.22
N LEU A 161 -8.94 4.94 -0.37
CA LEU A 161 -7.80 4.22 0.20
C LEU A 161 -7.26 4.91 1.46
N ASN A 162 -7.26 6.25 1.52
CA ASN A 162 -6.91 6.97 2.73
C ASN A 162 -7.91 6.76 3.86
N LEU A 163 -9.22 6.76 3.55
CA LEU A 163 -10.25 6.46 4.54
C LEU A 163 -10.10 5.03 5.08
N LEU A 164 -9.83 4.05 4.22
CA LEU A 164 -9.54 2.68 4.64
C LEU A 164 -8.35 2.63 5.60
N ASN A 165 -7.24 3.26 5.25
CA ASN A 165 -6.04 3.27 6.08
C ASN A 165 -6.26 3.97 7.41
N LEU A 166 -6.98 5.10 7.40
CA LEU A 166 -7.37 5.81 8.61
C LEU A 166 -8.18 4.89 9.54
N VAL A 167 -9.12 4.12 9.02
CA VAL A 167 -9.91 3.15 9.80
C VAL A 167 -9.01 2.04 10.34
N LEU A 168 -8.18 1.41 9.50
CA LEU A 168 -7.33 0.29 9.91
C LEU A 168 -6.28 0.70 10.96
N LEU A 169 -5.67 1.88 10.79
CA LEU A 169 -4.66 2.41 11.70
C LEU A 169 -5.28 2.99 12.97
N SER A 170 -6.43 3.67 12.90
CA SER A 170 -7.12 4.14 14.11
C SER A 170 -7.57 2.98 14.98
N LEU A 171 -8.05 1.88 14.38
CA LEU A 171 -8.35 0.64 15.08
C LEU A 171 -7.08 0.03 15.68
N ALA A 172 -5.97 0.01 14.94
CA ALA A 172 -4.68 -0.44 15.48
C ALA A 172 -4.22 0.37 16.69
N VAL A 173 -4.41 1.69 16.68
CA VAL A 173 -4.11 2.59 17.80
C VAL A 173 -5.04 2.31 18.98
N HIS A 174 -6.33 2.12 18.73
CA HIS A 174 -7.30 1.75 19.77
C HIS A 174 -6.90 0.44 20.47
N GLN A 175 -6.56 -0.59 19.70
CA GLN A 175 -6.13 -1.89 20.23
C GLN A 175 -4.83 -1.83 21.04
N ARG A 176 -4.04 -0.76 20.88
CA ARG A 176 -2.83 -0.49 21.69
C ARG A 176 -3.10 0.35 22.94
N GLY A 177 -4.36 0.68 23.23
CA GLY A 177 -4.75 1.55 24.35
C GLY A 177 -4.62 3.06 24.05
N GLY A 178 -4.38 3.44 22.79
CA GLY A 178 -4.31 4.84 22.37
C GLY A 178 -5.68 5.42 22.00
N SER A 179 -5.77 6.75 21.96
CA SER A 179 -6.97 7.45 21.50
C SER A 179 -7.06 7.44 19.97
N ALA A 180 -7.96 6.62 19.41
CA ALA A 180 -8.24 6.56 17.98
C ALA A 180 -8.72 7.90 17.42
N LEU A 181 -9.50 8.66 18.21
CA LEU A 181 -10.01 9.97 17.82
C LEU A 181 -8.90 11.01 17.70
N GLU A 182 -7.96 11.04 18.66
CA GLU A 182 -6.80 11.93 18.59
C GLU A 182 -5.90 11.59 17.42
N PHE A 183 -5.67 10.29 17.19
CA PHE A 183 -4.94 9.83 16.01
C PHE A 183 -5.62 10.26 14.72
N ALA A 184 -6.93 10.04 14.59
CA ALA A 184 -7.67 10.38 13.39
C ALA A 184 -7.67 11.90 13.14
N ARG A 185 -7.85 12.69 14.19
CA ARG A 185 -7.74 14.16 14.13
C ARG A 185 -6.36 14.56 13.65
N TYR A 186 -5.30 14.04 14.28
CA TYR A 186 -3.93 14.37 13.89
C TYR A 186 -3.65 13.98 12.43
N HIS A 187 -4.07 12.79 12.01
CA HIS A 187 -3.86 12.30 10.65
C HIS A 187 -4.56 13.20 9.62
N LEU A 188 -5.84 13.53 9.83
CA LEU A 188 -6.60 14.37 8.91
C LEU A 188 -6.08 15.81 8.82
N PHE A 189 -5.63 16.40 9.93
CA PHE A 189 -5.17 17.79 9.93
C PHE A 189 -3.69 17.96 9.51
N TYR A 190 -2.85 16.96 9.72
CA TYR A 190 -1.40 17.11 9.53
C TYR A 190 -0.77 16.14 8.53
N ILE A 191 -1.42 15.03 8.18
CA ILE A 191 -0.84 14.02 7.28
C ILE A 191 -1.56 14.07 5.92
N SER A 192 -2.88 13.95 5.92
CA SER A 192 -3.69 13.95 4.69
C SER A 192 -3.45 15.17 3.77
N PRO A 193 -3.22 16.40 4.26
CA PRO A 193 -2.91 17.53 3.38
C PRO A 193 -1.61 17.34 2.58
N PHE A 194 -0.60 16.66 3.13
CA PHE A 194 0.64 16.36 2.40
C PHE A 194 0.47 15.20 1.42
N GLU A 195 -0.45 14.29 1.70
CA GLU A 195 -0.73 13.16 0.80
C GLU A 195 -1.49 13.60 -0.46
N VAL A 196 -2.10 14.80 -0.49
CA VAL A 196 -2.74 15.35 -1.72
C VAL A 196 -1.75 15.42 -2.88
N PHE A 197 -0.46 15.64 -2.61
CA PHE A 197 0.59 15.64 -3.64
C PHE A 197 0.82 14.26 -4.30
N THR A 198 0.27 13.18 -3.73
CA THR A 198 0.23 11.84 -4.35
C THR A 198 -0.57 11.86 -5.65
N ILE A 199 -1.65 12.64 -5.73
CA ILE A 199 -2.52 12.71 -6.91
C ILE A 199 -1.76 13.15 -8.18
N PRO A 200 -1.09 14.32 -8.23
CA PRO A 200 -0.35 14.72 -9.42
C PRO A 200 0.82 13.78 -9.74
N LEU A 201 1.43 13.16 -8.73
CA LEU A 201 2.57 12.24 -8.93
C LEU A 201 2.10 10.91 -9.55
N VAL A 202 0.97 10.37 -9.10
CA VAL A 202 0.31 9.20 -9.73
C VAL A 202 -0.07 9.51 -11.17
N LEU A 203 -0.73 10.65 -11.41
CA LEU A 203 -1.15 11.04 -12.77
C LEU A 203 0.06 11.21 -13.70
N SER A 204 1.17 11.74 -13.18
CA SER A 204 2.42 11.86 -13.94
C SER A 204 3.02 10.50 -14.28
N LEU A 205 3.05 9.56 -13.33
CA LEU A 205 3.54 8.21 -13.55
C LEU A 205 2.67 7.42 -14.54
N ILE A 206 1.34 7.54 -14.42
CA ILE A 206 0.41 6.96 -15.39
C ILE A 206 0.61 7.61 -16.76
N SER A 207 0.76 8.94 -16.85
CA SER A 207 1.06 9.65 -18.10
C SER A 207 2.31 9.09 -18.78
N LEU A 208 3.37 8.89 -17.99
CA LEU A 208 4.64 8.42 -18.49
C LEU A 208 4.55 6.96 -18.97
N TYR A 209 3.77 6.13 -18.29
CA TYR A 209 3.45 4.78 -18.75
C TYR A 209 2.69 4.79 -20.08
N VAL A 210 1.65 5.61 -20.19
CA VAL A 210 0.77 5.67 -21.37
C VAL A 210 1.49 6.21 -22.60
N ASN A 211 2.30 7.25 -22.43
CA ASN A 211 2.94 7.94 -23.56
C ASN A 211 4.31 7.36 -23.95
N SER A 212 5.07 6.84 -22.98
CA SER A 212 6.47 6.43 -23.19
C SER A 212 6.70 4.94 -22.98
N GLY A 213 5.65 4.21 -22.61
CA GLY A 213 5.66 2.76 -22.46
C GLY A 213 6.42 2.23 -21.23
N PRO A 214 6.56 0.90 -21.15
CA PRO A 214 7.16 0.18 -20.02
C PRO A 214 8.56 0.67 -19.64
N ALA A 215 9.40 0.90 -20.64
CA ALA A 215 10.83 1.12 -20.46
C ALA A 215 11.13 2.47 -19.79
N ALA A 216 10.43 3.53 -20.23
CA ALA A 216 10.55 4.85 -19.63
C ALA A 216 10.03 4.87 -18.18
N PHE A 217 8.96 4.13 -17.91
CA PHE A 217 8.39 3.99 -16.57
C PHE A 217 9.39 3.39 -15.58
N SER A 218 10.06 2.30 -15.97
CA SER A 218 11.13 1.70 -15.17
C SER A 218 12.32 2.64 -14.95
N ALA A 219 12.72 3.42 -15.95
CA ALA A 219 13.84 4.36 -15.80
C ALA A 219 13.56 5.50 -14.80
N CYS A 220 12.31 5.96 -14.73
CA CYS A 220 11.89 7.01 -13.81
C CYS A 220 11.76 6.48 -12.36
N GLY A 221 11.11 5.31 -12.19
CA GLY A 221 10.99 4.65 -10.89
C GLY A 221 12.34 4.30 -10.26
N CYS A 222 13.33 3.89 -11.06
CA CYS A 222 14.68 3.63 -10.58
C CYS A 222 15.46 4.90 -10.21
N ARG A 223 15.24 6.05 -10.87
CA ARG A 223 15.93 7.32 -10.55
C ARG A 223 15.37 8.03 -9.32
N SER A 224 14.11 7.84 -8.97
CA SER A 224 13.53 8.44 -7.75
C SER A 224 14.02 7.82 -6.44
N PHE A 225 14.73 6.68 -6.51
CA PHE A 225 15.27 5.94 -5.37
C PHE A 225 16.76 6.19 -5.09
N TRP A 226 17.42 7.08 -5.84
CA TRP A 226 18.83 7.46 -5.67
C TRP A 226 19.00 8.96 -5.47
#